data_AF-A0AAU9PII1-F1
#
_entry.id   AF-A0AAU9PII1-F1
#
_cell.length_a   1.000
_cell.length_b   1.000
_cell.length_c   1.000
_cell.angle_alpha   90.00
_cell.angle_beta   90.00
_cell.angle_gamma   90.00
#
_symmetry.space_group_name_H-M   'P 1'
#
loop_
_entity.id
_entity.type
_entity.pdbx_description
1 polymer ?
#
loop_
_entity_poly.entity_id
_entity_poly.type
_entity_poly.pdbx_seq_one_letter_code
_entity_poly.pdbx_strand_id
1 'polypeptide(L)'
;MNSTNSFRRRRLIQLRRSLHLSQLSEDIKMNAYKAYKACAPIAWSPNLYITLVRGIPGTRKLHRRTLEALRLGKCNRTVMRWNTPTVRGMLQQVKRLVVIETEEMFKARKEKEAKHRCLISFCFVKIQDFLLGIRCTFQADV
;
A
#
# COMPACT_ATOMS: atom_id res chain seq x y z
N MET A 1 -55.50 6.74 25.88
CA MET A 1 -54.91 6.03 24.72
C MET A 1 -53.73 6.85 24.22
N ASN A 2 -52.48 6.51 24.56
CA ASN A 2 -51.27 6.97 23.84
C ASN A 2 -50.09 6.04 24.17
N SER A 3 -50.34 4.73 24.03
CA SER A 3 -49.34 3.66 24.21
C SER A 3 -48.52 3.39 22.93
N THR A 4 -48.67 4.22 21.91
CA THR A 4 -48.10 4.01 20.56
C THR A 4 -46.75 4.71 20.34
N ASN A 5 -46.32 5.59 21.26
CA ASN A 5 -45.15 6.46 21.03
C ASN A 5 -43.83 5.96 21.64
N SER A 6 -43.85 5.01 22.59
CA SER A 6 -42.62 4.43 23.17
C SER A 6 -42.08 3.24 22.35
N PHE A 7 -42.96 2.51 21.66
CA PHE A 7 -42.61 1.33 20.86
C PHE A 7 -41.92 1.68 19.53
N ARG A 8 -42.31 2.77 18.86
CA ARG A 8 -41.65 3.24 17.62
C ARG A 8 -40.23 3.75 17.86
N ARG A 9 -39.99 4.44 18.99
CA ARG A 9 -38.64 4.92 19.37
C ARG A 9 -37.69 3.76 19.71
N ARG A 10 -38.16 2.73 20.43
CA ARG A 10 -37.34 1.54 20.72
C ARG A 10 -36.98 0.76 19.45
N ARG A 11 -37.91 0.62 18.49
CA ARG A 11 -37.68 -0.06 17.22
C ARG A 11 -36.65 0.67 16.33
N LEU A 12 -36.65 2.02 16.35
CA LEU A 12 -35.65 2.84 15.66
C LEU A 12 -34.24 2.73 16.28
N ILE A 13 -34.13 2.63 17.62
CA ILE A 13 -32.84 2.43 18.30
C ILE A 13 -32.29 1.02 18.02
N GLN A 14 -33.14 -0.01 17.97
CA GLN A 14 -32.75 -1.38 17.62
C GLN A 14 -32.30 -1.51 16.15
N LEU A 15 -32.96 -0.84 15.19
CA LEU A 15 -32.55 -0.81 13.78
C LEU A 15 -31.24 -0.05 13.54
N ARG A 16 -31.00 1.04 14.27
CA ARG A 16 -29.74 1.81 14.19
C ARG A 16 -28.55 1.03 14.73
N ARG A 17 -28.74 0.22 15.79
CA ARG A 17 -27.70 -0.66 16.35
C ARG A 17 -27.41 -1.86 15.44
N SER A 18 -28.42 -2.36 14.72
CA SER A 18 -28.24 -3.41 13.70
C SER A 18 -27.46 -2.93 12.47
N LEU A 19 -27.71 -1.71 11.98
CA LEU A 19 -26.96 -1.11 10.86
C LEU A 19 -25.50 -0.77 11.23
N HIS A 20 -25.25 -0.44 12.49
CA HIS A 20 -23.90 -0.17 13.01
C HIS A 20 -23.09 -1.45 13.24
N LEU A 21 -23.74 -2.55 13.65
CA LEU A 21 -23.11 -3.87 13.80
C LEU A 21 -22.76 -4.52 12.44
N SER A 22 -23.48 -4.19 11.35
CA SER A 22 -23.09 -4.59 10.01
C SER A 22 -21.84 -3.85 9.50
N GLN A 23 -21.73 -2.54 9.75
CA GLN A 23 -20.58 -1.71 9.33
C GLN A 23 -19.28 -2.05 10.09
N LEU A 24 -19.37 -2.36 11.39
CA LEU A 24 -18.20 -2.80 12.16
C LEU A 24 -17.65 -4.18 11.72
N SER A 25 -18.45 -4.97 10.98
CA SER A 25 -17.98 -6.22 10.38
C SER A 25 -17.21 -6.02 9.06
N GLU A 26 -17.36 -4.85 8.43
CA GLU A 26 -16.61 -4.44 7.23
C GLU A 26 -15.28 -3.77 7.60
N ASP A 27 -15.25 -3.03 8.72
CA ASP A 27 -14.04 -2.40 9.27
C ASP A 27 -13.04 -3.42 9.85
N ILE A 28 -13.52 -4.49 10.50
CA ILE A 28 -12.67 -5.59 11.01
C ILE A 28 -12.15 -6.50 9.86
N LYS A 29 -12.72 -6.39 8.66
CA LYS A 29 -12.33 -7.19 7.47
C LYS A 29 -11.47 -6.43 6.45
N MET A 30 -10.92 -5.27 6.81
CA MET A 30 -9.87 -4.62 6.02
C MET A 30 -8.50 -5.22 6.33
N ASN A 31 -8.17 -6.31 5.63
CA ASN A 31 -6.78 -6.78 5.53
C ASN A 31 -5.91 -5.63 4.99
N ALA A 32 -4.68 -5.47 5.51
CA ALA A 32 -3.68 -4.51 5.05
C ALA A 32 -3.55 -4.43 3.52
N TYR A 33 -3.77 -5.55 2.82
CA TYR A 33 -3.83 -5.62 1.36
C TYR A 33 -4.96 -4.78 0.73
N LYS A 34 -6.18 -4.83 1.30
CA LYS A 34 -7.32 -4.04 0.81
C LYS A 34 -7.14 -2.55 1.11
N ALA A 35 -6.58 -2.22 2.28
CA ALA A 35 -6.22 -0.84 2.61
C ALA A 35 -5.17 -0.29 1.62
N TYR A 36 -4.16 -1.08 1.25
CA TYR A 36 -3.17 -0.71 0.23
C TYR A 36 -3.79 -0.52 -1.16
N LYS A 37 -4.67 -1.43 -1.58
CA LYS A 37 -5.42 -1.33 -2.84
C LYS A 37 -6.34 -0.11 -2.91
N ALA A 38 -6.83 0.37 -1.76
CA ALA A 38 -7.67 1.57 -1.70
C ALA A 38 -6.85 2.87 -1.85
N CYS A 39 -5.54 2.85 -1.60
CA CYS A 39 -4.69 4.05 -1.68
C CYS A 39 -4.40 4.54 -3.11
N ALA A 40 -4.60 3.71 -4.14
CA ALA A 40 -4.38 4.08 -5.53
C ALA A 40 -5.36 3.35 -6.46
N PRO A 41 -5.86 4.00 -7.53
CA PRO A 41 -6.73 3.34 -8.49
C PRO A 41 -5.99 2.24 -9.26
N ILE A 42 -6.69 1.16 -9.61
CA ILE A 42 -6.15 0.11 -10.48
C ILE A 42 -6.46 0.53 -11.92
N ALA A 43 -5.66 1.43 -12.47
CA ALA A 43 -5.75 1.84 -13.86
C ALA A 43 -4.81 1.03 -14.76
N TRP A 44 -5.15 0.95 -16.05
CA TRP A 44 -4.25 0.40 -17.06
C TRP A 44 -3.08 1.37 -17.28
N SER A 45 -1.85 0.85 -17.19
CA SER A 45 -0.63 1.65 -17.34
C SER A 45 0.29 1.06 -18.42
N PRO A 46 1.02 1.92 -19.16
CA PRO A 46 1.97 1.47 -20.17
C PRO A 46 3.24 0.89 -19.55
N ASN A 47 3.57 1.29 -18.31
CA ASN A 47 4.76 0.88 -17.60
C ASN A 47 4.40 -0.02 -16.41
N LEU A 48 5.15 -1.11 -16.26
CA LEU A 48 5.06 -2.04 -15.14
C LEU A 48 6.32 -1.94 -14.28
N TYR A 49 6.11 -1.79 -12.97
CA TYR A 49 7.18 -1.83 -11.99
C TYR A 49 7.22 -3.22 -11.37
N ILE A 50 8.35 -3.89 -11.56
CA ILE A 50 8.52 -5.29 -11.20
C ILE A 50 9.52 -5.37 -10.06
N THR A 51 9.12 -5.99 -8.97
CA THR A 51 9.96 -6.15 -7.78
C THR A 51 10.17 -7.62 -7.46
N LEU A 52 11.42 -8.04 -7.27
CA LEU A 52 11.72 -9.40 -6.82
C LEU A 52 11.62 -9.46 -5.29
N VAL A 53 10.59 -10.09 -4.76
CA VAL A 53 10.35 -10.14 -3.30
C VAL A 53 10.94 -11.38 -2.65
N ARG A 54 10.91 -12.52 -3.36
CA ARG A 54 11.47 -13.79 -2.87
C ARG A 54 12.85 -14.04 -3.47
N GLY A 55 13.70 -14.77 -2.75
CA GLY A 55 15.03 -15.14 -3.23
C GLY A 55 15.01 -16.14 -4.40
N ILE A 56 16.13 -16.22 -5.13
CA ILE A 56 16.36 -17.15 -6.25
C ILE A 56 16.78 -18.59 -5.85
N PRO A 57 17.38 -18.89 -4.67
CA PRO A 57 17.89 -20.23 -4.42
C PRO A 57 16.76 -21.27 -4.39
N GLY A 58 17.04 -22.48 -4.88
CA GLY A 58 16.04 -23.55 -4.99
C GLY A 58 14.99 -23.38 -6.10
N THR A 59 15.08 -22.33 -6.93
CA THR A 59 14.17 -22.15 -8.07
C THR A 59 14.61 -22.94 -9.31
N ARG A 60 13.63 -23.32 -10.14
CA ARG A 60 13.87 -24.04 -11.41
C ARG A 60 14.77 -23.22 -12.34
N LYS A 61 15.62 -23.90 -13.12
CA LYS A 61 16.53 -23.27 -14.10
C LYS A 61 15.80 -22.33 -15.07
N LEU A 62 14.58 -22.69 -15.48
CA LEU A 62 13.72 -21.87 -16.34
C LEU A 62 13.42 -20.48 -15.73
N HIS A 63 13.02 -20.44 -14.46
CA HIS A 63 12.73 -19.17 -13.77
C HIS A 63 13.97 -18.31 -13.62
N ARG A 64 15.14 -18.94 -13.40
CA ARG A 64 16.42 -18.24 -13.30
C ARG A 64 16.75 -17.51 -14.60
N ARG A 65 16.64 -18.19 -15.74
CA ARG A 65 16.83 -17.59 -17.08
C ARG A 65 15.86 -16.44 -17.34
N THR A 66 14.60 -16.57 -16.93
CA THR A 66 13.60 -15.50 -17.09
C THR A 66 13.91 -14.29 -16.20
N LEU A 67 14.36 -14.50 -14.96
CA LEU A 67 14.78 -13.42 -14.08
C LEU A 67 16.06 -12.73 -14.56
N GLU A 68 17.01 -13.48 -15.11
CA GLU A 68 18.20 -12.95 -15.79
C GLU A 68 17.82 -12.06 -16.98
N ALA A 69 16.88 -12.50 -17.83
CA ALA A 69 16.36 -11.71 -18.94
C ALA A 69 15.68 -10.40 -18.47
N LEU A 70 14.94 -10.46 -17.35
CA LEU A 70 14.34 -9.29 -16.72
C LEU A 70 15.34 -8.39 -15.98
N ARG A 71 16.61 -8.82 -15.83
CA ARG A 71 17.68 -8.16 -15.06
C ARG A 71 17.39 -8.08 -13.55
N LEU A 72 16.74 -9.10 -13.01
CA LEU A 72 16.43 -9.25 -11.59
C LEU A 72 17.37 -10.29 -10.94
N GLY A 73 18.62 -9.88 -10.66
CA GLY A 73 19.62 -10.75 -10.03
C GLY A 73 19.66 -10.72 -8.50
N LYS A 74 19.26 -9.61 -7.88
CA LYS A 74 19.26 -9.40 -6.43
C LYS A 74 17.84 -9.20 -5.92
N CYS A 75 17.54 -9.73 -4.73
CA CYS A 75 16.26 -9.52 -4.06
C CYS A 75 16.02 -8.03 -3.78
N ASN A 76 14.74 -7.65 -3.72
CA ASN A 76 14.23 -6.29 -3.54
C ASN A 76 14.69 -5.27 -4.58
N ARG A 77 15.26 -5.72 -5.70
CA ARG A 77 15.53 -4.87 -6.84
C ARG A 77 14.23 -4.61 -7.59
N THR A 78 13.98 -3.34 -7.89
CA THR A 78 12.84 -2.90 -8.69
C THR A 78 13.32 -2.52 -10.09
N VAL A 79 12.71 -3.08 -11.14
CA VAL A 79 13.03 -2.77 -12.54
C VAL A 79 11.76 -2.33 -13.26
N MET A 80 11.84 -1.23 -14.00
CA MET A 80 10.76 -0.75 -14.87
C MET A 80 10.82 -1.47 -16.21
N ARG A 81 9.66 -1.93 -16.71
CA ARG A 81 9.50 -2.52 -18.04
C ARG A 81 8.21 -2.02 -18.69
N TRP A 82 8.22 -1.92 -20.00
CA TRP A 82 7.04 -1.64 -20.81
C TRP A 82 6.07 -2.83 -20.80
N ASN A 83 4.77 -2.51 -20.83
CA ASN A 83 3.68 -3.48 -20.80
C ASN A 83 3.46 -4.13 -22.18
N THR A 84 4.35 -5.04 -22.56
CA THR A 84 4.17 -5.88 -23.77
C THR A 84 3.67 -7.27 -23.41
N PRO A 85 2.98 -7.96 -24.35
CA PRO A 85 2.54 -9.33 -24.15
C PRO A 85 3.71 -10.28 -23.82
N THR A 86 4.89 -10.04 -24.38
CA THR A 86 6.11 -10.81 -24.07
C THR A 86 6.51 -10.70 -22.60
N VAL A 87 6.57 -9.48 -22.06
CA VAL A 87 6.89 -9.24 -20.64
C VAL A 87 5.80 -9.84 -19.75
N ARG A 88 4.52 -9.73 -20.14
CA ARG A 88 3.41 -10.36 -19.40
C ARG A 88 3.52 -11.88 -19.36
N GLY A 89 3.93 -12.53 -20.46
CA GLY A 89 4.18 -13.97 -20.50
C GLY A 89 5.31 -14.39 -19.56
N MET A 90 6.44 -13.65 -19.59
CA MET A 90 7.55 -13.85 -18.65
C MET A 90 7.09 -13.73 -17.19
N LEU A 91 6.32 -12.68 -16.88
CA LEU A 91 5.79 -12.41 -15.53
C LEU A 91 4.86 -13.51 -15.05
N GLN A 92 4.01 -14.04 -15.91
CA GLN A 92 3.12 -15.15 -15.57
C GLN A 92 3.91 -16.39 -15.13
N GLN A 93 5.06 -16.64 -15.76
CA GLN A 93 5.95 -17.73 -15.40
C GLN A 93 6.60 -17.54 -14.02
N VAL A 94 6.92 -16.30 -13.63
CA VAL A 94 7.60 -15.98 -12.35
C VAL A 94 6.68 -15.37 -11.28
N LYS A 95 5.35 -15.49 -11.44
CA LYS A 95 4.32 -14.87 -10.57
C LYS A 95 4.47 -15.13 -9.06
N ARG A 96 5.13 -16.22 -8.68
CA ARG A 96 5.34 -16.60 -7.26
C ARG A 96 6.45 -15.80 -6.58
N LEU A 97 7.42 -15.29 -7.35
CA LEU A 97 8.63 -14.66 -6.83
C LEU A 97 8.53 -13.13 -6.82
N VAL A 98 7.68 -12.61 -7.70
CA VAL A 98 7.67 -11.22 -8.11
C VAL A 98 6.34 -10.57 -7.72
N VAL A 99 6.43 -9.32 -7.27
CA VAL A 99 5.27 -8.43 -7.11
C VAL A 99 5.31 -7.39 -8.22
N ILE A 100 4.16 -7.19 -8.86
CA ILE A 100 3.97 -6.25 -9.96
C ILE A 100 3.14 -5.08 -9.43
N GLU A 101 3.65 -3.88 -9.66
CA GLU A 101 2.97 -2.62 -9.34
C GLU A 101 2.68 -1.86 -10.64
N THR A 102 1.53 -1.18 -10.67
CA THR A 102 1.26 -0.16 -11.69
C THR A 102 2.05 1.10 -11.36
N GLU A 103 2.16 2.00 -12.33
CA GLU A 103 2.86 3.27 -12.16
C GLU A 103 2.30 4.11 -11.00
N GLU A 104 0.96 4.22 -10.90
CA GLU A 104 0.28 4.98 -9.86
C GLU A 104 0.54 4.38 -8.47
N MET A 105 0.48 3.06 -8.35
CA MET A 105 0.78 2.37 -7.09
C MET A 105 2.24 2.57 -6.66
N PHE A 106 3.18 2.52 -7.60
CA PHE A 106 4.60 2.75 -7.32
C PHE A 106 4.84 4.19 -6.80
N LYS A 107 4.21 5.19 -7.43
CA LYS A 107 4.29 6.60 -6.99
C LYS A 107 3.70 6.78 -5.59
N ALA A 108 2.49 6.26 -5.36
CA ALA A 108 1.83 6.34 -4.04
C ALA A 108 2.67 5.69 -2.93
N ARG A 109 3.30 4.54 -3.21
CA ARG A 109 4.23 3.88 -2.27
C ARG A 109 5.45 4.77 -1.99
N LYS A 110 6.05 5.37 -3.02
CA LYS A 110 7.22 6.26 -2.88
C LYS A 110 6.90 7.52 -2.09
N GLU A 111 5.73 8.12 -2.31
CA GLU A 111 5.25 9.26 -1.54
C GLU A 111 5.04 8.89 -0.07
N LYS A 112 4.47 7.70 0.22
CA LYS A 112 4.31 7.21 1.58
C LYS A 112 5.66 6.98 2.27
N GLU A 113 6.62 6.38 1.57
CA GLU A 113 8.00 6.21 2.05
C GLU A 113 8.67 7.57 2.35
N ALA A 114 8.48 8.57 1.48
CA ALA A 114 9.01 9.92 1.68
C ALA A 114 8.34 10.63 2.87
N LYS A 115 7.01 10.57 2.99
CA LYS A 115 6.25 11.10 4.13
C LYS A 115 6.72 10.45 5.43
N HIS A 116 6.83 9.12 5.46
CA HIS A 116 7.30 8.40 6.64
C HIS A 116 8.74 8.76 7.02
N ARG A 117 9.65 8.88 6.04
CA ARG A 117 11.03 9.32 6.29
C ARG A 117 11.09 10.76 6.81
N CYS A 118 10.29 11.65 6.25
CA CYS A 118 10.17 13.03 6.72
C CYS A 118 9.64 13.10 8.15
N LEU A 119 8.61 12.33 8.49
CA LEU A 119 8.07 12.26 9.86
C LEU A 119 9.11 11.73 10.86
N ILE A 120 9.88 10.69 10.49
CA ILE A 120 10.97 10.19 11.33
C ILE A 120 12.04 11.27 11.52
N SER A 121 12.47 11.92 10.43
CA SER A 121 13.47 12.99 10.49
C SER A 121 12.97 14.20 11.29
N PHE A 122 11.71 14.59 11.12
CA PHE A 122 11.07 15.71 11.81
C PHE A 122 10.90 15.42 13.30
N CYS A 123 10.56 14.18 13.67
CA CYS A 123 10.51 13.74 15.06
C CYS A 123 11.91 13.72 15.69
N PHE A 124 12.92 13.25 14.96
CA PHE A 124 14.30 13.23 15.43
C PHE A 124 14.87 14.64 15.65
N VAL A 125 14.65 15.55 14.69
CA VAL A 125 15.04 16.97 14.81
C VAL A 125 14.29 17.65 15.96
N LYS A 126 12.98 17.42 16.12
CA LYS A 126 12.24 17.99 17.26
C LYS A 126 12.68 17.46 18.63
N ILE A 127 13.07 16.20 18.73
CA ILE A 127 13.63 15.65 19.98
C ILE A 127 15.00 16.29 20.26
N GLN A 128 15.83 16.51 19.23
CA GLN A 128 17.12 17.17 19.36
C GLN A 128 16.97 18.66 19.71
N ASP A 129 16.04 19.37 19.09
CA ASP A 129 15.71 20.77 19.40
C ASP A 129 15.15 20.93 20.82
N PHE A 130 14.35 19.96 21.28
CA PHE A 130 13.81 19.94 22.65
C PHE A 130 14.87 19.59 23.71
N LEU A 131 15.87 18.77 23.37
CA LEU A 131 16.99 18.42 24.26
C LEU A 131 18.15 19.43 24.24
N LEU A 132 18.33 20.17 23.14
CA LEU A 132 19.37 21.21 23.01
C LEU A 132 18.85 22.63 23.29
N GLY A 133 17.54 22.82 23.51
CA GLY A 133 16.97 24.12 23.87
C GLY A 133 17.15 25.20 22.78
N ILE A 134 17.39 24.81 21.53
CA ILE A 134 17.58 25.76 20.43
C ILE A 134 16.23 26.01 19.76
N ARG A 135 15.65 27.19 19.98
CA ARG A 135 14.56 27.73 19.15
C ARG A 135 15.10 28.01 17.75
N CYS A 136 15.19 26.99 16.89
CA CYS A 136 15.49 27.21 15.48
C CYS A 136 14.22 27.67 14.75
N THR A 137 14.11 28.98 14.58
CA THR A 137 13.21 29.64 13.62
C THR A 137 13.57 29.19 12.21
N PHE A 138 12.88 28.17 11.68
CA PHE A 138 13.01 27.84 10.27
C PHE A 138 11.99 28.66 9.48
N GLN A 139 12.46 29.83 9.06
CA GLN A 139 11.90 30.64 7.99
C GLN A 139 11.77 29.73 6.76
N ALA A 140 10.55 29.53 6.26
CA ALA A 140 10.31 28.93 4.96
C ALA A 140 10.47 30.04 3.92
N ASP A 141 11.61 30.11 3.26
CA ASP A 141 11.82 31.04 2.15
C ASP A 141 11.25 30.45 0.85
N VAL A 142 10.21 31.17 0.38
CA VAL A 142 9.76 31.50 -1.00
C VAL A 142 9.77 30.41 -2.08
#